data_AF-A0A847Z5E4-F1
#
_entry.id   AF-A0A847Z5E4-F1
#
_cell.length_a   1.000
_cell.length_b   1.000
_cell.length_c   1.000
_cell.angle_alpha   90.00
_cell.angle_beta   90.00
_cell.angle_gamma   90.00
#
_symmetry.space_group_name_H-M   'P 1'
#
loop_
_entity.id
_entity.type
_entity.pdbx_description
1 polymer ?
#
loop_
_entity_poly.entity_id
_entity_poly.type
_entity_poly.pdbx_seq_one_letter_code
_entity_poly.pdbx_strand_id
1 'polypeptide(L)'
;MAIEYNLLIQGEELTNKVLFEIMHQIGLDVDAPVDLKRGIEINQFFDKIGIVFYLTNSNKTFNESGFKTLDIFKFDKCLGFRFDKLFEDYDLQWKTMMIIIFSVMNRLKTNAIFAYEFDTLYSFFSKSGELFVNTQTEIDKDPDFLQLSAGWIVKDIEKNTVEF
;
A
#
# COMPACT_ATOMS: atom_id res chain seq x y z
N MET A 1 -4.08 -9.33 -18.40
CA MET A 1 -3.17 -8.21 -18.08
C MET A 1 -3.49 -7.80 -16.65
N ALA A 2 -2.54 -7.71 -15.73
CA ALA A 2 -2.82 -7.39 -14.33
C ALA A 2 -2.50 -5.91 -14.05
N ILE A 3 -3.11 -5.32 -13.03
CA ILE A 3 -2.67 -4.04 -12.44
C ILE A 3 -1.96 -4.37 -11.14
N GLU A 4 -0.85 -3.68 -10.85
CA GLU A 4 -0.11 -3.88 -9.61
C GLU A 4 0.04 -2.57 -8.84
N TYR A 5 -0.40 -2.58 -7.59
CA TYR A 5 -0.17 -1.51 -6.63
C TYR A 5 0.69 -2.03 -5.49
N ASN A 6 1.48 -1.16 -4.87
CA ASN A 6 2.45 -1.55 -3.86
C ASN A 6 2.47 -0.57 -2.70
N LEU A 7 2.45 -1.11 -1.49
CA LEU A 7 2.81 -0.39 -0.27
C LEU A 7 4.23 -0.81 0.15
N LEU A 8 5.18 0.10 -0.02
CA LEU A 8 6.60 -0.07 0.25
C LEU A 8 6.90 0.46 1.64
N ILE A 9 7.27 -0.42 2.56
CA ILE A 9 7.35 -0.10 3.98
C ILE A 9 8.81 -0.08 4.42
N GLN A 10 9.22 1.02 5.05
CA GLN A 10 10.51 1.12 5.71
C GLN A 10 10.44 0.28 7.00
N GLY A 11 11.35 -0.66 7.20
CA GLY A 11 11.34 -1.54 8.37
C GLY A 11 10.57 -2.86 8.20
N GLU A 12 10.70 -3.73 9.21
CA GLU A 12 10.20 -5.11 9.22
C GLU A 12 8.92 -5.29 10.04
N GLU A 13 8.29 -4.21 10.48
CA GLU A 13 7.14 -4.22 11.40
C GLU A 13 5.90 -4.90 10.81
N LEU A 14 5.74 -4.86 9.47
CA LEU A 14 4.70 -5.64 8.79
C LEU A 14 5.12 -7.12 8.68
N THR A 15 4.70 -7.90 9.67
CA THR A 15 4.84 -9.37 9.68
C THR A 15 3.58 -10.02 9.11
N ASN A 16 3.68 -11.30 8.69
CA ASN A 16 2.54 -12.09 8.24
C ASN A 16 1.42 -12.11 9.29
N LYS A 17 1.77 -12.27 10.57
CA LYS A 17 0.80 -12.23 11.67
C LYS A 17 0.04 -10.91 11.73
N VAL A 18 0.77 -9.79 11.64
CA VAL A 18 0.15 -8.44 11.67
C VAL A 18 -0.78 -8.25 10.47
N LEU A 19 -0.35 -8.67 9.28
CA LEU A 19 -1.18 -8.61 8.07
C LEU A 19 -2.44 -9.46 8.22
N PHE A 20 -2.33 -10.71 8.68
CA PHE A 20 -3.48 -11.61 8.83
C PHE A 20 -4.49 -11.10 9.87
N GLU A 21 -4.01 -10.52 10.98
CA GLU A 21 -4.89 -9.89 11.96
C GLU A 21 -5.65 -8.69 11.37
N ILE A 22 -4.99 -7.87 10.53
CA ILE A 22 -5.65 -6.75 9.82
C ILE A 22 -6.70 -7.29 8.85
N MET A 23 -6.35 -8.30 8.05
CA MET A 23 -7.26 -8.90 7.07
C MET A 23 -8.48 -9.53 7.76
N HIS A 24 -8.27 -10.24 8.87
CA HIS A 24 -9.36 -10.81 9.69
C HIS A 24 -10.34 -9.72 10.18
N GLN A 25 -9.82 -8.59 10.67
CA GLN A 25 -10.65 -7.48 11.18
C GLN A 25 -11.57 -6.87 10.11
N ILE A 26 -11.23 -7.02 8.83
CA ILE A 26 -12.02 -6.53 7.70
C ILE A 26 -12.81 -7.64 6.99
N GLY A 27 -12.88 -8.84 7.59
CA GLY A 27 -13.65 -9.97 7.09
C GLY A 27 -12.95 -10.84 6.04
N LEU A 28 -11.61 -10.73 5.95
CA LEU A 28 -10.77 -11.54 5.06
C LEU A 28 -9.91 -12.53 5.88
N ASP A 29 -10.48 -13.70 6.16
CA ASP A 29 -9.78 -14.78 6.86
C ASP A 29 -8.75 -15.46 5.95
N VAL A 30 -7.48 -15.41 6.34
CA VAL A 30 -6.38 -16.04 5.58
C VAL A 30 -6.15 -17.45 6.10
N ASP A 31 -6.50 -18.46 5.29
CA ASP A 31 -6.46 -19.87 5.68
C ASP A 31 -5.30 -20.63 5.04
N ALA A 32 -4.95 -20.27 3.80
CA ALA A 32 -4.00 -21.02 2.99
C ALA A 32 -3.04 -20.09 2.22
N PRO A 33 -2.16 -19.34 2.92
CA PRO A 33 -1.12 -18.58 2.25
C PRO A 33 -0.13 -19.54 1.59
N VAL A 34 0.39 -19.16 0.42
CA VAL A 34 1.43 -19.89 -0.29
C VAL A 34 2.78 -19.31 0.09
N ASP A 35 3.66 -20.14 0.65
CA ASP A 35 5.02 -19.73 0.98
C ASP A 35 5.85 -19.48 -0.28
N LEU A 36 6.52 -18.32 -0.31
CA LEU A 36 7.48 -17.94 -1.34
C LEU A 36 8.89 -17.90 -0.74
N LYS A 37 9.91 -17.96 -1.60
CA LYS A 37 11.33 -17.84 -1.18
C LYS A 37 11.60 -16.57 -0.35
N ARG A 38 10.86 -15.49 -0.57
CA ARG A 38 11.04 -14.18 0.08
C ARG A 38 9.74 -13.58 0.60
N GLY A 39 8.78 -14.39 1.05
CA GLY A 39 7.51 -13.87 1.53
C GLY A 39 6.37 -14.86 1.42
N ILE A 40 5.17 -14.34 1.26
CA ILE A 40 3.95 -15.12 1.06
C ILE A 40 3.11 -14.53 -0.08
N GLU A 41 2.34 -15.40 -0.73
CA GLU A 41 1.23 -15.06 -1.63
C GLU A 41 -0.10 -15.46 -0.97
N ILE A 42 -1.13 -14.62 -1.12
CA ILE A 42 -2.49 -14.90 -0.68
C ILE A 42 -3.40 -14.73 -1.90
N ASN A 43 -3.75 -15.85 -2.52
CA ASN A 43 -4.55 -15.88 -3.76
C ASN A 43 -6.00 -16.37 -3.55
N GLN A 44 -6.35 -16.83 -2.34
CA GLN A 44 -7.67 -17.37 -2.00
C GLN A 44 -8.84 -16.39 -2.18
N PHE A 45 -8.56 -15.09 -2.31
CA PHE A 45 -9.57 -14.05 -2.50
C PHE A 45 -9.77 -13.67 -3.97
N PHE A 46 -8.98 -14.25 -4.88
CA PHE A 46 -9.00 -13.88 -6.30
C PHE A 46 -10.40 -13.99 -6.91
N ASP A 47 -11.11 -15.10 -6.69
CA ASP A 47 -12.44 -15.31 -7.27
C ASP A 47 -13.53 -14.45 -6.60
N LYS A 48 -13.29 -13.92 -5.38
CA LYS A 48 -14.29 -13.20 -4.57
C LYS A 48 -14.19 -11.69 -4.71
N ILE A 49 -12.97 -11.17 -4.78
CA ILE A 49 -12.69 -9.73 -4.81
C ILE A 49 -11.66 -9.37 -5.88
N GLY A 50 -11.22 -10.32 -6.73
CA GLY A 50 -10.32 -10.03 -7.85
C GLY A 50 -8.88 -9.65 -7.48
N ILE A 51 -8.41 -9.93 -6.26
CA ILE A 51 -7.07 -9.52 -5.80
C ILE A 51 -6.23 -10.72 -5.37
N VAL A 52 -4.96 -10.75 -5.81
CA VAL A 52 -3.90 -11.54 -5.19
C VAL A 52 -3.00 -10.61 -4.38
N PHE A 53 -2.73 -10.98 -3.12
CA PHE A 53 -1.86 -10.21 -2.25
C PHE A 53 -0.48 -10.86 -2.15
N TYR A 54 0.56 -10.03 -2.03
CA TYR A 54 1.93 -10.47 -1.83
C TYR A 54 2.54 -9.70 -0.66
N LEU A 55 3.05 -10.38 0.36
CA LEU A 55 3.90 -9.75 1.37
C LEU A 55 5.31 -10.28 1.22
N THR A 56 6.23 -9.43 0.73
CA THR A 56 7.60 -9.85 0.40
C THR A 56 8.66 -9.03 1.12
N ASN A 57 9.79 -9.67 1.40
CA ASN A 57 10.99 -9.03 1.93
C ASN A 57 11.76 -8.37 0.78
N SER A 58 12.01 -7.08 0.89
CA SER A 58 12.80 -6.29 -0.05
C SER A 58 14.07 -5.77 0.61
N ASN A 59 15.02 -5.34 -0.21
CA ASN A 59 16.15 -4.50 0.18
C ASN A 59 16.41 -3.48 -0.94
N LYS A 60 15.36 -3.18 -1.72
CA LYS A 60 15.43 -2.31 -2.89
C LYS A 60 15.20 -0.86 -2.45
N THR A 61 15.57 0.03 -3.34
CA THR A 61 15.28 1.46 -3.25
C THR A 61 14.19 1.81 -4.23
N PHE A 62 13.21 2.57 -3.78
CA PHE A 62 12.31 3.31 -4.65
C PHE A 62 13.00 4.62 -5.04
N ASN A 63 13.03 4.90 -6.34
CA ASN A 63 13.60 6.12 -6.90
C ASN A 63 12.64 6.62 -7.98
N GLU A 64 11.90 7.67 -7.67
CA GLU A 64 11.11 8.39 -8.66
C GLU A 64 11.79 9.72 -8.92
N SER A 65 12.33 9.87 -10.14
CA SER A 65 13.11 11.03 -10.56
C SER A 65 12.34 12.36 -10.56
N GLY A 66 11.03 12.35 -10.25
CA GLY A 66 10.16 13.52 -10.20
C GLY A 66 10.08 14.22 -8.83
N PHE A 67 10.32 13.51 -7.73
CA PHE A 67 10.15 14.06 -6.37
C PHE A 67 11.50 14.27 -5.68
N LYS A 68 12.03 15.51 -5.78
CA LYS A 68 13.29 15.94 -5.12
C LYS A 68 13.36 15.68 -3.61
N THR A 69 12.21 15.44 -2.99
CA THR A 69 12.07 15.21 -1.55
C THR A 69 12.11 13.74 -1.16
N LEU A 70 12.14 12.81 -2.12
CA LEU A 70 12.19 11.36 -1.91
C LEU A 70 13.42 10.72 -2.59
N ASP A 71 14.52 11.46 -2.71
CA ASP A 71 15.68 11.13 -3.58
C ASP A 71 16.13 9.66 -3.51
N ILE A 72 16.09 9.00 -2.34
CA ILE A 72 16.22 7.54 -2.21
C ILE A 72 15.39 7.04 -1.01
N PHE A 73 14.25 6.38 -1.26
CA PHE A 73 13.50 5.67 -0.21
C PHE A 73 13.87 4.19 -0.21
N LYS A 74 14.47 3.70 0.88
CA LYS A 74 14.78 2.27 1.05
C LYS A 74 13.66 1.59 1.84
N PHE A 75 13.20 0.45 1.33
CA PHE A 75 12.13 -0.34 1.96
C PHE A 75 12.55 -1.79 2.18
N ASP A 76 12.12 -2.34 3.32
CA ASP A 76 12.45 -3.70 3.76
C ASP A 76 11.27 -4.67 3.53
N LYS A 77 10.05 -4.13 3.42
CA LYS A 77 8.83 -4.90 3.12
C LYS A 77 8.06 -4.29 1.96
N CYS A 78 7.45 -5.15 1.16
CA CYS A 78 6.53 -4.76 0.10
C CYS A 78 5.24 -5.55 0.24
N LEU A 79 4.13 -4.85 0.44
CA LEU A 79 2.78 -5.39 0.31
C LEU A 79 2.24 -5.04 -1.09
N GLY A 80 2.27 -6.03 -1.98
CA GLY A 80 1.79 -5.92 -3.35
C GLY A 80 0.33 -6.36 -3.48
N PHE A 81 -0.42 -5.65 -4.30
CA PHE A 81 -1.81 -5.90 -4.63
C PHE A 81 -1.91 -6.07 -6.14
N ARG A 82 -2.17 -7.30 -6.58
CA ARG A 82 -2.31 -7.63 -7.99
C ARG A 82 -3.78 -7.80 -8.34
N PHE A 83 -4.32 -6.85 -9.08
CA PHE A 83 -5.72 -6.84 -9.49
C PHE A 83 -5.89 -7.64 -10.78
N ASP A 84 -6.98 -8.39 -10.85
CA ASP A 84 -7.51 -8.89 -12.12
C ASP A 84 -8.26 -7.78 -12.85
N LYS A 85 -7.76 -7.40 -14.05
CA LYS A 85 -8.41 -6.41 -14.91
C LYS A 85 -9.76 -6.89 -15.46
N LEU A 86 -10.04 -8.19 -15.40
CA LEU A 86 -11.29 -8.79 -15.90
C LEU A 86 -12.34 -8.98 -14.81
N PHE A 87 -12.01 -8.70 -13.55
CA PHE A 87 -12.98 -8.74 -12.47
C PHE A 87 -13.99 -7.62 -12.66
N GLU A 88 -15.28 -7.95 -12.50
CA GLU A 88 -16.38 -7.04 -12.83
C GLU A 88 -16.43 -5.82 -11.91
N ASP A 89 -16.07 -6.01 -10.63
CA ASP A 89 -16.21 -4.99 -9.59
C ASP A 89 -14.83 -4.41 -9.20
N TYR A 90 -14.35 -3.47 -10.02
CA TYR A 90 -13.12 -2.74 -9.75
C TYR A 90 -13.21 -1.87 -8.49
N ASP A 91 -14.39 -1.31 -8.20
CA ASP A 91 -14.60 -0.46 -7.02
C ASP A 91 -14.39 -1.28 -5.74
N LEU A 92 -14.86 -2.53 -5.70
CA LEU A 92 -14.59 -3.45 -4.60
C LEU A 92 -13.10 -3.77 -4.45
N GLN A 93 -12.38 -4.01 -5.56
CA GLN A 93 -10.93 -4.22 -5.54
C GLN A 93 -10.21 -3.00 -4.92
N TRP A 94 -10.49 -1.82 -5.46
CA TRP A 94 -9.89 -0.56 -5.05
C TRP A 94 -10.15 -0.26 -3.58
N LYS A 95 -11.41 -0.32 -3.16
CA LYS A 95 -11.83 -0.07 -1.78
C LYS A 95 -11.18 -1.04 -0.80
N THR A 96 -11.11 -2.33 -1.16
CA THR A 96 -10.49 -3.35 -0.30
C THR A 96 -9.00 -3.07 -0.09
N MET A 97 -8.28 -2.71 -1.17
CA MET A 97 -6.89 -2.32 -1.08
C MET A 97 -6.70 -1.07 -0.20
N MET A 98 -7.51 -0.03 -0.40
CA MET A 98 -7.44 1.19 0.41
C MET A 98 -7.65 0.90 1.90
N ILE A 99 -8.68 0.12 2.24
CA ILE A 99 -8.95 -0.28 3.63
C ILE A 99 -7.73 -1.00 4.23
N ILE A 100 -7.11 -1.93 3.51
CA ILE A 100 -5.91 -2.66 3.97
C ILE A 100 -4.74 -1.69 4.17
N ILE A 101 -4.45 -0.83 3.20
CA ILE A 101 -3.35 0.14 3.28
C ILE A 101 -3.50 1.02 4.52
N PHE A 102 -4.66 1.64 4.71
CA PHE A 102 -4.88 2.51 5.86
C PHE A 102 -4.90 1.74 7.18
N SER A 103 -5.43 0.51 7.21
CA SER A 103 -5.38 -0.33 8.41
C SER A 103 -3.95 -0.71 8.81
N VAL A 104 -3.09 -0.99 7.81
CA VAL A 104 -1.66 -1.19 8.02
C VAL A 104 -1.02 0.09 8.55
N MET A 105 -1.21 1.24 7.88
CA MET A 105 -0.53 2.47 8.26
C MET A 105 -1.03 3.09 9.58
N ASN A 106 -2.29 2.88 9.96
CA ASN A 106 -2.80 3.26 11.27
C ASN A 106 -2.22 2.41 12.41
N ARG A 107 -1.76 1.19 12.09
CA ARG A 107 -1.18 0.26 13.06
C ARG A 107 0.34 0.39 13.16
N LEU A 108 1.02 0.63 12.04
CA LEU A 108 2.47 0.72 11.98
C LEU A 108 2.94 2.15 12.27
N LYS A 109 4.04 2.29 13.01
CA LYS A 109 4.70 3.58 13.28
C LYS A 109 5.94 3.74 12.39
N THR A 110 5.75 3.62 11.09
CA THR A 110 6.85 3.66 10.14
C THR A 110 6.49 4.45 8.89
N ASN A 111 7.51 4.78 8.10
CA ASN A 111 7.34 5.44 6.83
C ASN A 111 6.96 4.41 5.76
N ALA A 112 6.09 4.80 4.83
CA ALA A 112 5.75 3.96 3.68
C ALA A 112 5.43 4.77 2.44
N ILE A 113 5.68 4.18 1.27
CA ILE A 113 5.27 4.70 -0.04
C ILE A 113 4.13 3.84 -0.57
N PHE A 114 3.05 4.47 -0.99
CA PHE A 114 2.04 3.84 -1.84
C PHE A 114 2.28 4.23 -3.29
N ALA A 115 2.46 3.23 -4.17
CA ALA A 115 2.82 3.42 -5.56
C ALA A 115 2.09 2.45 -6.51
N TYR A 116 1.86 2.89 -7.75
CA TYR A 116 1.42 2.07 -8.87
C TYR A 116 2.63 1.56 -9.66
N GLU A 117 2.66 0.25 -9.93
CA GLU A 117 3.70 -0.46 -10.70
C GLU A 117 5.17 -0.14 -10.29
N PHE A 118 5.40 0.34 -9.06
CA PHE A 118 6.70 0.87 -8.57
C PHE A 118 7.21 2.14 -9.27
N ASP A 119 6.42 2.72 -10.17
CA ASP A 119 6.87 3.82 -11.03
C ASP A 119 6.13 5.14 -10.76
N THR A 120 4.93 5.08 -10.20
CA THR A 120 4.12 6.28 -9.90
C THR A 120 3.80 6.34 -8.42
N LEU A 121 4.34 7.34 -7.71
CA LEU A 121 3.99 7.61 -6.32
C LEU A 121 2.60 8.21 -6.22
N TYR A 122 1.74 7.59 -5.44
CA TYR A 122 0.43 8.12 -5.08
C TYR A 122 0.51 8.89 -3.76
N SER A 123 1.16 8.31 -2.75
CA SER A 123 1.34 8.98 -1.46
C SER A 123 2.50 8.42 -0.65
N PHE A 124 2.98 9.24 0.29
CA PHE A 124 3.95 8.89 1.31
C PHE A 124 3.33 9.05 2.69
N PHE A 125 3.33 7.97 3.46
CA PHE A 125 2.93 7.94 4.86
C PHE A 125 4.16 8.14 5.73
N SER A 126 4.12 9.14 6.61
CA SER A 126 5.17 9.38 7.59
C SER A 126 4.86 8.68 8.92
N LYS A 127 5.92 8.20 9.58
CA LYS A 127 5.87 7.70 10.97
C LYS A 127 5.34 8.73 11.97
N SER A 128 5.34 10.02 11.63
CA SER A 128 4.79 11.13 12.43
C SER A 128 3.25 11.26 12.35
N GLY A 129 2.58 10.50 11.48
CA GLY A 129 1.13 10.63 11.23
C GLY A 129 0.77 11.68 10.16
N GLU A 130 1.75 12.08 9.35
CA GLU A 130 1.55 12.94 8.18
C GLU A 130 1.39 12.09 6.91
N LEU A 131 0.48 12.50 6.03
CA LEU A 131 0.22 11.86 4.75
C LEU A 131 0.50 12.85 3.62
N PHE A 132 1.56 12.61 2.87
CA PHE A 132 1.96 13.44 1.74
C PHE A 132 1.40 12.83 0.46
N VAL A 133 0.59 13.58 -0.28
CA VAL A 133 -0.18 13.08 -1.41
C VAL A 133 0.33 13.69 -2.71
N ASN A 134 0.48 12.85 -3.73
CA ASN A 134 0.75 13.30 -5.08
C ASN A 134 -0.56 13.68 -5.78
N THR A 135 -0.87 14.98 -5.77
CA THR A 135 -2.09 15.54 -6.36
C THR A 135 -2.17 15.37 -7.88
N GLN A 136 -1.05 15.08 -8.56
CA GLN A 136 -1.07 14.77 -9.99
C GLN A 136 -1.75 13.43 -10.31
N THR A 137 -1.80 12.51 -9.34
CA THR A 137 -2.50 11.21 -9.49
C THR A 137 -4.00 11.29 -9.24
N GLU A 138 -4.49 12.46 -8.80
CA GLU A 138 -5.88 12.68 -8.39
C GLU A 138 -6.38 11.78 -7.24
N ILE A 139 -5.49 11.07 -6.53
CA ILE A 139 -5.89 10.24 -5.38
C ILE A 139 -6.52 11.06 -4.25
N ASP A 140 -6.19 12.34 -4.15
CA ASP A 140 -6.83 13.29 -3.24
C ASP A 140 -8.29 13.61 -3.61
N LYS A 141 -8.77 13.16 -4.77
CA LYS A 141 -10.19 13.26 -5.18
C LYS A 141 -10.94 11.94 -5.01
N ASP A 142 -10.25 10.85 -4.69
CA ASP A 142 -10.85 9.53 -4.49
C ASP A 142 -11.66 9.50 -3.18
N PRO A 143 -12.96 9.12 -3.22
CA PRO A 143 -13.81 9.15 -2.03
C PRO A 143 -13.34 8.20 -0.92
N ASP A 144 -12.87 7.00 -1.27
CA ASP A 144 -12.41 6.02 -0.28
C ASP A 144 -11.11 6.50 0.38
N PHE A 145 -10.17 7.04 -0.41
CA PHE A 145 -8.94 7.65 0.11
C PHE A 145 -9.24 8.83 1.04
N LEU A 146 -10.08 9.76 0.63
CA LEU A 146 -10.46 10.92 1.44
C LEU A 146 -11.09 10.50 2.76
N GLN A 147 -12.03 9.55 2.73
CA GLN A 147 -12.67 9.03 3.93
C GLN A 147 -11.65 8.39 4.89
N LEU A 148 -10.75 7.56 4.38
CA LEU A 148 -9.79 6.83 5.20
C LEU A 148 -8.63 7.71 5.70
N SER A 149 -8.32 8.79 4.99
CA SER A 149 -7.31 9.79 5.36
C SER A 149 -7.77 10.79 6.43
N ALA A 150 -9.04 10.79 6.85
CA ALA A 150 -9.60 11.79 7.76
C ALA A 150 -8.87 11.92 9.12
N GLY A 151 -8.16 10.87 9.55
CA GLY A 151 -7.33 10.88 10.76
C GLY A 151 -5.88 11.36 10.57
N TRP A 152 -5.48 11.69 9.34
CA TRP A 152 -4.11 12.04 8.97
C TRP A 152 -3.96 13.55 8.71
N ILE A 153 -2.75 14.07 8.94
CA ILE A 153 -2.40 15.42 8.49
C ILE A 153 -2.01 15.34 7.02
N VAL A 154 -2.94 15.67 6.14
CA VAL A 154 -2.76 15.57 4.68
C VAL A 154 -2.02 16.79 4.12
N LYS A 155 -0.97 16.54 3.33
CA LYS A 155 -0.12 17.56 2.70
C LYS A 155 0.10 17.23 1.22
N ASP A 156 0.26 18.25 0.39
CA ASP A 156 0.69 18.08 -1.00
C ASP A 156 2.20 17.81 -1.04
N ILE A 157 2.62 16.70 -1.65
CA ILE A 157 4.02 16.29 -1.65
C ILE A 157 4.92 17.21 -2.49
N GLU A 158 4.39 17.89 -3.50
CA GLU A 158 5.17 18.82 -4.33
C GLU A 158 5.50 20.13 -3.61
N LYS A 159 4.67 20.49 -2.64
CA LYS A 159 4.75 21.77 -1.92
C LYS A 159 5.44 21.65 -0.56
N ASN A 160 5.81 20.44 -0.15
CA ASN A 160 6.35 20.17 1.18
C ASN A 160 7.64 19.35 1.10
N THR A 161 8.54 19.61 2.05
CA THR A 161 9.73 18.77 2.24
C THR A 161 9.34 17.53 3.04
N VAL A 162 9.65 16.34 2.51
CA VAL A 162 9.47 15.07 3.21
C VAL A 162 10.79 14.73 3.90
N GLU A 163 10.78 14.58 5.22
CA GLU A 163 11.93 14.12 6.00
C GLU A 163 11.61 12.73 6.56
N PHE A 164 12.45 11.72 6.28
CA PHE A 164 12.23 10.33 6.71
C PHE A 164 13.33 9.75 7.61
#